data_AF-A0A9D1UXA2-F1
#
_entry.id   AF-A0A9D1UXA2-F1
#
_cell.length_a   1.000
_cell.length_b   1.000
_cell.length_c   1.000
_cell.angle_alpha   90.00
_cell.angle_beta   90.00
_cell.angle_gamma   90.00
#
_symmetry.space_group_name_H-M   'P 1'
#
loop_
_entity.id
_entity.type
_entity.pdbx_description
1 polymer ?
#
loop_
_entity_poly.entity_id
_entity_poly.type
_entity_poly.pdbx_seq_one_letter_code
_entity_poly.pdbx_strand_id
1 'polypeptide(L)' 'MNMWLMVGCQSGKVYLKANTKAELNQLAITEYKRTDNATTRFRQELYPEPMRYMKANR' A
#
# COMPACT_ATOMS: atom_id res chain seq x y z
N MET A 1 -13.06 -14.07 6.49
CA MET A 1 -11.85 -13.42 7.07
C MET A 1 -11.80 -12.00 6.56
N ASN A 2 -11.81 -11.00 7.45
CA ASN A 2 -11.73 -9.60 7.02
C ASN A 2 -10.30 -9.30 6.58
N MET A 3 -10.10 -8.85 5.36
CA MET A 3 -8.77 -8.48 4.84
C MET A 3 -8.75 -7.00 4.49
N TRP A 4 -7.65 -6.33 4.76
CA TRP A 4 -7.39 -4.97 4.35
C TRP A 4 -6.43 -4.96 3.16
N LEU A 5 -6.74 -4.13 2.19
CA LEU A 5 -6.00 -3.97 0.95
C LEU A 5 -5.57 -2.52 0.80
N MET A 6 -4.38 -2.32 0.25
CA MET A 6 -3.95 -1.05 -0.30
C MET A 6 -3.98 -1.16 -1.81
N VAL A 7 -4.80 -0.33 -2.44
CA VAL A 7 -5.06 -0.37 -3.87
C VAL A 7 -4.71 0.96 -4.53
N GLY A 8 -4.26 0.90 -5.78
CA GLY A 8 -4.14 2.09 -6.60
C GLY A 8 -5.53 2.68 -6.90
N CYS A 9 -5.70 3.98 -6.68
CA CYS A 9 -6.98 4.66 -6.90
C CYS A 9 -7.47 4.60 -8.35
N GLN A 10 -6.56 4.59 -9.33
CA GLN A 10 -6.88 4.66 -10.75
C GLN A 10 -6.97 3.26 -11.35
N SER A 11 -6.00 2.39 -11.06
CA SER A 11 -5.94 1.05 -11.65
C SER A 11 -6.73 0.00 -10.87
N GLY A 12 -7.06 0.26 -9.61
CA GLY A 12 -7.63 -0.75 -8.71
C GLY A 12 -6.66 -1.89 -8.35
N LYS A 13 -5.39 -1.81 -8.78
CA LYS A 13 -4.39 -2.84 -8.54
C LYS A 13 -4.08 -2.92 -7.05
N VAL A 14 -4.02 -4.13 -6.50
CA VAL A 14 -3.64 -4.38 -5.11
C VAL A 14 -2.11 -4.37 -4.99
N TYR A 15 -1.59 -3.50 -4.14
CA TYR A 15 -0.15 -3.39 -3.87
C TYR A 15 0.23 -4.05 -2.54
N LEU A 16 -0.59 -3.90 -1.51
CA LEU A 16 -0.37 -4.52 -0.20
C LEU A 16 -1.66 -5.13 0.34
N LYS A 17 -1.53 -6.20 1.12
CA LYS A 17 -2.63 -6.90 1.78
C LYS A 17 -2.24 -7.28 3.21
N ALA A 18 -3.17 -7.15 4.15
CA ALA A 18 -2.99 -7.59 5.53
C ALA A 18 -4.32 -7.98 6.16
N ASN A 19 -4.29 -8.68 7.28
CA ASN A 19 -5.52 -9.09 7.98
C ASN A 19 -6.15 -7.91 8.73
N THR A 20 -5.32 -6.99 9.23
CA THR A 20 -5.77 -5.79 9.94
C THR A 20 -5.30 -4.50 9.26
N LYS A 21 -6.03 -3.40 9.52
CA LYS A 21 -5.63 -2.07 9.05
C LYS A 21 -4.28 -1.63 9.64
N ALA A 22 -4.00 -2.04 10.89
CA ALA A 22 -2.76 -1.70 11.59
C ALA A 22 -1.54 -2.36 10.92
N GLU A 23 -1.61 -3.66 10.64
CA GLU A 23 -0.56 -4.38 9.90
C GLU A 23 -0.35 -3.78 8.52
N LEU A 24 -1.45 -3.46 7.80
CA LEU A 24 -1.34 -2.85 6.48
C LEU A 24 -0.63 -1.49 6.54
N ASN A 25 -0.89 -0.69 7.58
CA ASN A 25 -0.22 0.59 7.77
C ASN A 25 1.26 0.41 8.14
N GLN A 26 1.61 -0.59 8.96
CA GLN A 26 3.01 -0.90 9.25
C GLN A 26 3.76 -1.40 8.02
N LEU A 27 3.14 -2.24 7.18
CA LEU A 27 3.69 -2.67 5.90
C LEU A 27 3.90 -1.48 4.96
N ALA A 28 2.89 -0.61 4.84
CA ALA A 28 2.99 0.63 4.09
C ALA A 28 4.21 1.44 4.53
N ILE A 29 4.31 1.75 5.83
CA ILE A 29 5.39 2.55 6.40
C ILE A 29 6.76 1.89 6.19
N THR A 30 6.84 0.57 6.34
CA THR A 30 8.09 -0.19 6.15
C THR A 30 8.57 -0.09 4.70
N GLU A 31 7.67 -0.34 3.74
CA GLU A 31 7.97 -0.19 2.32
C GLU A 31 8.29 1.27 1.95
N TYR A 32 7.57 2.25 2.53
CA TYR A 32 7.80 3.68 2.34
C TYR A 32 9.12 4.18 2.94
N LYS A 33 9.56 3.65 4.09
CA LYS A 33 10.84 4.00 4.73
C LYS A 33 12.01 3.35 4.01
N ARG A 34 11.84 2.14 3.51
CA ARG A 34 12.82 1.48 2.63
C ARG A 34 13.07 2.31 1.36
N THR A 35 12.04 3.01 0.87
CA THR A 35 12.15 3.95 -0.26
C THR A 35 12.53 5.37 0.11
N ASP A 36 12.38 5.83 1.35
CA ASP A 36 12.81 7.21 1.71
C ASP A 36 14.35 7.36 1.62
N ASN A 37 15.08 6.28 1.87
CA ASN A 37 16.54 6.22 1.67
C ASN A 37 16.95 6.17 0.18
N ALA A 38 16.00 5.99 -0.74
CA ALA A 38 16.21 5.91 -2.17
C ALA A 38 15.26 6.90 -2.86
N THR A 39 15.72 8.15 -3.02
CA THR A 39 15.23 9.22 -3.93
C THR A 39 13.77 9.11 -4.42
N THR A 40 12.98 10.18 -4.24
CA THR A 40 11.55 10.37 -4.64
C THR A 40 11.08 9.69 -5.94
N ARG A 41 11.96 9.45 -6.93
CA ARG A 41 11.69 8.61 -8.11
C ARG A 41 11.26 7.18 -7.78
N PHE A 42 11.94 6.48 -6.86
CA PHE A 42 11.56 5.11 -6.48
C PHE A 42 10.18 5.03 -5.86
N ARG A 43 9.73 6.09 -5.17
CA ARG A 43 8.36 6.16 -4.64
C ARG A 43 7.31 6.16 -5.75
N GLN A 44 7.56 6.89 -6.83
CA GLN A 44 6.68 6.88 -8.00
C GLN A 44 6.78 5.58 -8.79
N GLU A 45 7.91 4.86 -8.73
CA GLU A 45 8.02 3.53 -9.35
C GLU A 45 7.26 2.45 -8.55
N LEU A 46 7.31 2.49 -7.22
CA LEU A 46 6.59 1.54 -6.36
C LEU A 46 5.10 1.84 -6.25
N TYR A 47 4.76 3.12 -6.12
CA TYR A 47 3.39 3.62 -5.98
C TYR A 47 3.17 4.72 -7.03
N PRO A 48 2.93 4.34 -8.30
CA PRO A 48 2.81 5.29 -9.42
C PRO A 48 1.55 6.15 -9.37
N GLU A 49 0.65 5.87 -8.44
CA GLU A 49 -0.65 6.51 -8.31
C GLU A 49 -0.99 6.69 -6.82
N PRO A 50 -1.95 7.57 -6.47
CA PRO A 50 -2.44 7.68 -5.11
C PRO A 50 -3.02 6.34 -4.62
N MET A 51 -2.64 5.96 -3.39
CA MET A 51 -3.05 4.71 -2.76
C MET A 51 -4.29 4.90 -1.88
N ARG A 52 -5.22 3.95 -1.93
CA ARG A 52 -6.41 3.90 -1.08
C ARG A 52 -6.46 2.61 -0.27
N TYR A 53 -6.84 2.75 1.00
CA TYR A 53 -7.11 1.62 1.87
C TYR A 53 -8.56 1.14 1.69
N MET A 54 -8.73 -0.15 1.41
CA MET A 54 -10.03 -0.79 1.27
C MET A 54 -10.14 -2.02 2.15
N LYS A 55 -11.34 -2.28 2.68
CA LYS A 55 -11.65 -3.52 3.38
C LYS A 55 -12.26 -4.50 2.38
N ALA A 56 -11.60 -5.61 2.14
CA ALA A 56 -12.16 -6.74 1.41
C ALA A 56 -13.03 -7.55 2.35
N ASN A 57 -14.34 -7.46 2.14
CA ASN A 57 -15.30 -8.42 2.65
C ASN A 57 -15.43 -9.51 1.58
N ARG A 58 -14.91 -10.70 1.87
CA ARG A 58 -15.11 -11.90 1.05
C ARG A 58 -16.12 -12.80 1.76
#